data_AF-A0A182Y4L6-F1
#
_entry.id   AF-A0A182Y4L6-F1
#
_cell.length_a   1.000
_cell.length_b   1.000
_cell.length_c   1.000
_cell.angle_alpha   90.00
_cell.angle_beta   90.00
_cell.angle_gamma   90.00
#
_symmetry.space_group_name_H-M   'P 1'
#
loop_
_entity.id
_entity.type
_entity.pdbx_description
1 polymer ?
#
loop_
_entity_poly.entity_id
_entity_poly.type
_entity_poly.pdbx_seq_one_letter_code
_entity_poly.pdbx_strand_id
1 'polypeptide(L)'
;LRKNLSRPTTKMRLTVLRFARLNPSVKELRLHLCQTGEESKGVRDFVNTRYVQLKRDNPTLPILVRECSGVQPRIWARYELGKEKSVTLTNATAEDVSKHIESLGKAQ
;
A
#
# COMPACT_ATOMS: atom_id res chain seq x y z
N LEU A 1 56.83 -3.89 -4.54
CA LEU A 1 55.52 -4.42 -4.10
C LEU A 1 54.51 -3.27 -4.02
N ARG A 2 53.68 -3.10 -5.05
CA ARG A 2 52.50 -2.20 -5.02
C ARG A 2 51.28 -3.03 -4.70
N LYS A 3 50.44 -2.56 -3.77
CA LYS A 3 48.97 -2.63 -3.81
C LYS A 3 48.44 -1.88 -2.57
N ASN A 4 48.28 -0.57 -2.72
CA ASN A 4 47.46 0.23 -1.83
C ASN A 4 46.01 -0.19 -2.05
N LEU A 5 45.41 -0.90 -1.08
CA LEU A 5 43.99 -1.17 -1.04
C LEU A 5 43.25 0.15 -0.73
N SER A 6 42.79 0.83 -1.77
CA SER A 6 41.76 1.85 -1.63
C SER A 6 40.46 1.16 -1.20
N ARG A 7 39.96 1.52 -0.02
CA ARG A 7 38.65 1.07 0.46
C ARG A 7 37.57 1.69 -0.45
N PRO A 8 36.73 0.91 -1.15
CA PRO A 8 35.55 1.49 -1.76
C PRO A 8 34.59 1.87 -0.63
N THR A 9 34.49 3.16 -0.33
CA THR A 9 33.38 3.70 0.44
C THR A 9 32.14 3.66 -0.44
N THR A 10 31.53 2.49 -0.53
CA THR A 10 30.18 2.34 -1.06
C THR A 10 29.27 3.17 -0.16
N LYS A 11 29.01 4.42 -0.58
CA LYS A 11 27.85 5.18 -0.11
C LYS A 11 26.63 4.32 -0.43
N MET A 12 26.17 3.56 0.56
CA MET A 12 24.83 3.01 0.53
C MET A 12 23.88 4.20 0.49
N ARG A 13 23.45 4.55 -0.72
CA ARG A 13 22.31 5.41 -0.95
C ARG A 13 21.15 4.64 -0.33
N LEU A 14 20.82 4.96 0.91
CA LEU A 14 19.67 4.40 1.60
C LEU A 14 18.45 4.94 0.84
N THR A 15 18.07 4.23 -0.21
CA THR A 15 16.83 4.48 -0.93
C THR A 15 15.74 4.07 0.05
N VAL A 16 15.35 5.01 0.93
CA VAL A 16 14.11 4.89 1.69
C VAL A 16 13.06 4.65 0.62
N LEU A 17 12.54 3.42 0.57
CA LEU A 17 11.44 3.02 -0.29
C LEU A 17 10.25 3.89 0.14
N ARG A 18 10.14 5.08 -0.46
CA ARG A 18 8.97 5.93 -0.32
C ARG A 18 7.83 5.13 -0.90
N PHE A 19 6.86 4.78 -0.06
CA PHE A 19 5.65 4.15 -0.56
C PHE A 19 4.98 5.13 -1.51
N ALA A 20 4.35 4.61 -2.58
CA ALA A 20 3.85 5.41 -3.68
C ALA A 20 3.04 6.62 -3.18
N ARG A 21 3.46 7.84 -3.58
CA ARG A 21 2.63 9.04 -3.42
C ARG A 21 1.42 8.85 -4.33
N LEU A 22 0.24 8.73 -3.74
CA LEU A 22 -0.99 8.57 -4.51
C LEU A 22 -1.32 9.92 -5.18
N ASN A 23 -1.89 9.87 -6.38
CA ASN A 23 -2.23 11.08 -7.14
C ASN A 23 -3.27 11.90 -6.33
N PRO A 24 -3.17 13.25 -6.24
CA PRO A 24 -4.16 14.10 -5.56
C PRO A 24 -5.61 13.95 -6.05
N SER A 25 -5.81 13.26 -7.17
CA SER A 25 -7.13 12.86 -7.68
C SER A 25 -7.82 11.83 -6.79
N VAL A 26 -7.09 11.01 -6.02
CA VAL A 26 -7.71 10.10 -5.04
C VAL A 26 -8.14 10.94 -3.84
N LYS A 27 -9.43 10.88 -3.48
CA LYS A 27 -9.98 11.61 -2.33
C LYS A 27 -10.17 10.72 -1.13
N GLU A 28 -10.38 9.42 -1.32
CA GLU A 28 -10.64 8.50 -0.21
C GLU A 28 -10.26 7.07 -0.59
N LEU A 29 -9.66 6.35 0.35
CA LEU A 29 -9.39 4.92 0.21
C LEU A 29 -10.12 4.18 1.34
N ARG A 30 -10.98 3.22 1.00
CA ARG A 30 -11.64 2.34 1.97
C ARG A 30 -11.10 0.93 1.82
N LEU A 31 -10.71 0.33 2.93
CA LEU A 31 -10.26 -1.04 3.01
C LEU A 31 -11.23 -1.81 3.89
N HIS A 32 -11.91 -2.81 3.33
CA HIS A 32 -12.62 -3.79 4.14
C HIS A 32 -11.76 -5.05 4.25
N LEU A 33 -11.56 -5.51 5.48
CA LEU A 33 -10.79 -6.70 5.79
C LEU A 33 -11.59 -7.62 6.70
N CYS A 34 -11.34 -8.93 6.58
CA CYS A 34 -11.91 -9.93 7.46
C CYS A 34 -10.87 -10.37 8.52
N GLN A 35 -11.30 -10.43 9.78
CA GLN A 35 -10.45 -10.79 10.92
C GLN A 35 -10.14 -12.29 10.96
N THR A 36 -11.08 -13.14 10.54
CA THR A 36 -11.01 -14.60 10.68
C THR A 36 -10.71 -15.34 9.38
N GLY A 37 -11.11 -14.80 8.23
CA GLY A 37 -10.96 -15.45 6.93
C GLY A 37 -9.49 -15.59 6.50
N GLU A 38 -9.12 -16.76 5.98
CA GLU A 38 -7.77 -17.00 5.43
C GLU A 38 -7.50 -16.13 4.19
N GLU A 39 -8.55 -15.88 3.40
CA GLU A 39 -8.52 -15.04 2.21
C GLU A 39 -8.04 -13.60 2.45
N SER A 40 -8.18 -13.08 3.67
CA SER A 40 -7.76 -11.74 4.08
C SER A 40 -6.47 -11.73 4.90
N LYS A 41 -5.78 -12.86 5.05
CA LYS A 41 -4.51 -12.95 5.80
C LYS A 41 -3.43 -12.00 5.23
N GLY A 42 -3.29 -11.94 3.91
CA GLY A 42 -2.34 -11.02 3.26
C GLY A 42 -2.70 -9.54 3.43
N VAL A 43 -4.00 -9.21 3.46
CA VAL A 43 -4.48 -7.84 3.71
C VAL A 43 -4.23 -7.43 5.16
N ARG A 44 -4.41 -8.34 6.13
CA ARG A 44 -4.10 -8.09 7.54
C ARG A 44 -2.62 -7.77 7.75
N ASP A 45 -1.74 -8.55 7.12
CA ASP A 45 -0.29 -8.32 7.19
C ASP A 45 0.12 -6.98 6.55
N PHE A 46 -0.47 -6.66 5.39
CA PHE A 46 -0.29 -5.38 4.72
C PHE A 46 -0.70 -4.20 5.62
N VAL A 47 -1.84 -4.29 6.32
CA VAL A 47 -2.30 -3.23 7.22
C VAL A 47 -1.32 -3.06 8.39
N ASN A 48 -0.84 -4.14 8.99
CA ASN A 48 0.09 -4.04 10.12
C ASN A 48 1.44 -3.41 9.74
N THR A 49 1.97 -3.73 8.56
CA THR A 49 3.33 -3.34 8.17
C THR A 49 3.38 -2.05 7.34
N ARG A 50 2.43 -1.83 6.44
CA ARG A 50 2.49 -0.76 5.43
C ARG A 50 1.54 0.39 5.67
N TYR A 51 0.46 0.20 6.44
CA TYR A 51 -0.52 1.27 6.70
C TYR A 51 0.12 2.53 7.32
N VAL A 52 1.02 2.36 8.29
CA VAL A 52 1.70 3.48 8.95
C VAL A 52 2.56 4.28 7.97
N GLN A 53 3.23 3.61 7.04
CA GLN A 53 4.03 4.26 6.00
C GLN A 53 3.12 5.00 5.01
N LEU A 54 2.05 4.35 4.55
CA LEU A 54 1.08 4.93 3.62
C LEU A 54 0.47 6.24 4.16
N LYS A 55 0.12 6.26 5.45
CA LYS A 55 -0.44 7.45 6.12
C LYS A 55 0.61 8.56 6.32
N ARG A 56 1.87 8.20 6.55
CA ARG A 56 2.98 9.16 6.67
C ARG A 56 3.29 9.83 5.33
N ASP A 57 3.32 9.05 4.25
CA ASP A 57 3.59 9.55 2.90
C ASP A 57 2.41 10.36 2.33
N ASN A 58 1.18 10.11 2.79
CA ASN A 58 -0.03 10.77 2.31
C ASN A 58 -0.92 11.31 3.47
N PRO A 59 -0.52 12.38 4.16
CA PRO A 59 -1.24 12.90 5.33
C PRO A 59 -2.62 13.51 4.99
N THR A 60 -2.83 13.92 3.74
CA THR A 60 -4.08 14.55 3.26
C THR A 60 -5.12 13.52 2.79
N LEU A 61 -4.75 12.25 2.65
CA LEU A 61 -5.64 11.20 2.14
C LEU A 61 -6.32 10.47 3.30
N PRO A 62 -7.65 10.57 3.44
CA PRO A 62 -8.39 9.77 4.40
C PRO A 62 -8.40 8.31 3.95
N ILE A 63 -7.76 7.46 4.75
CA ILE A 63 -7.78 6.00 4.60
C ILE A 63 -8.70 5.43 5.68
N LEU A 64 -9.80 4.81 5.28
CA LEU A 64 -10.76 4.17 6.19
C LEU A 64 -10.54 2.66 6.18
N VAL A 65 -10.22 2.08 7.33
CA VAL A 65 -10.15 0.63 7.51
C VAL A 65 -11.39 0.17 8.26
N ARG A 66 -12.11 -0.79 7.69
CA ARG A 66 -13.31 -1.40 8.25
C ARG A 66 -13.07 -2.89 8.40
N GLU A 67 -13.11 -3.36 9.64
CA GLU A 67 -12.97 -4.77 9.95
C GLU A 67 -14.36 -5.39 10.03
N CYS A 68 -14.63 -6.40 9.20
CA CYS A 68 -15.92 -7.09 9.12
C CYS A 68 -15.71 -8.61 9.06
N SER A 69 -16.48 -9.38 9.82
CA SER A 69 -16.41 -10.85 9.78
C SER A 69 -17.21 -11.41 8.61
N GLY A 70 -16.66 -12.40 7.90
CA GLY A 70 -17.34 -13.09 6.79
C GLY A 70 -17.48 -12.29 5.49
N VAL A 71 -16.70 -11.21 5.33
CA VAL A 71 -16.71 -10.37 4.12
C VAL A 71 -15.44 -10.60 3.30
N GLN A 72 -15.58 -10.68 1.98
CA GLN A 72 -14.44 -10.74 1.09
C GLN A 72 -13.61 -9.45 1.18
N PRO A 73 -12.28 -9.55 1.35
CA PRO A 73 -11.42 -8.38 1.42
C PRO A 73 -11.54 -7.56 0.13
N ARG A 74 -11.85 -6.27 0.28
CA ARG A 74 -12.07 -5.37 -0.87
C ARG A 74 -11.53 -3.99 -0.56
N ILE A 75 -10.94 -3.38 -1.58
CA ILE A 75 -10.50 -1.98 -1.57
C ILE A 75 -11.44 -1.16 -2.43
N TRP A 76 -11.81 0.01 -1.94
CA TRP A 76 -12.45 1.05 -2.72
C TRP A 76 -11.54 2.28 -2.77
N ALA A 77 -11.39 2.84 -3.96
CA ALA A 77 -10.76 4.13 -4.17
C ALA A 77 -11.78 5.08 -4.79
N ARG A 78 -12.01 6.21 -4.13
CA ARG A 78 -12.84 7.30 -4.65
C ARG A 78 -11.94 8.37 -5.25
N TYR A 79 -12.24 8.76 -6.47
CA TYR A 79 -11.53 9.79 -7.21
C TYR A 79 -12.33 11.09 -7.27
N GLU A 80 -11.67 12.14 -7.73
CA GLU A 80 -12.31 13.38 -8.15
C GLU A 80 -13.35 13.10 -9.24
N LEU A 81 -14.40 13.94 -9.32
CA LEU A 81 -15.55 13.78 -10.21
C LEU A 81 -16.47 12.59 -9.87
N GLY A 82 -16.39 12.05 -8.65
CA GLY A 82 -17.35 11.06 -8.16
C GLY A 82 -17.16 9.64 -8.70
N LYS A 83 -16.06 9.36 -9.39
CA LYS A 83 -15.72 8.00 -9.84
C LYS A 83 -15.27 7.16 -8.64
N GLU A 84 -15.76 5.93 -8.54
CA GLU A 84 -15.32 4.94 -7.55
C GLU A 84 -14.84 3.68 -8.27
N LYS A 85 -13.67 3.16 -7.87
CA LYS A 85 -13.19 1.85 -8.33
C LYS A 85 -13.09 0.92 -7.12
N SER A 86 -13.53 -0.33 -7.31
CA SER A 86 -13.44 -1.36 -6.28
C SER A 86 -12.65 -2.56 -6.78
N VAL A 87 -11.75 -3.09 -5.95
CA VAL A 87 -10.92 -4.27 -6.26
C VAL A 87 -11.06 -5.28 -5.13
N THR A 88 -11.46 -6.51 -5.47
CA THR A 88 -11.45 -7.64 -4.54
C THR A 88 -10.04 -8.20 -4.40
N LEU A 89 -9.64 -8.52 -3.18
CA LEU A 89 -8.32 -9.03 -2.84
C LEU A 89 -8.39 -10.44 -2.25
N THR A 90 -9.17 -11.31 -2.88
CA THR A 90 -9.36 -12.68 -2.41
C THR A 90 -8.03 -13.45 -2.50
N ASN A 91 -7.49 -13.86 -1.35
CA ASN A 91 -6.23 -14.60 -1.24
C ASN A 91 -4.99 -13.88 -1.82
N ALA A 92 -5.02 -12.55 -1.85
CA ALA A 92 -3.90 -11.73 -2.34
C ALA A 92 -2.78 -11.66 -1.30
N THR A 93 -1.52 -11.69 -1.75
CA THR A 93 -0.36 -11.46 -0.88
C THR A 93 -0.20 -9.98 -0.54
N ALA A 94 0.53 -9.64 0.53
CA ALA A 94 0.77 -8.24 0.91
C ALA A 94 1.45 -7.42 -0.22
N GLU A 95 2.26 -8.06 -1.07
CA GLU A 95 2.89 -7.43 -2.22
C GLU A 95 1.87 -7.11 -3.33
N ASP A 96 0.95 -8.03 -3.61
CA ASP A 96 -0.12 -7.78 -4.59
C ASP A 96 -1.06 -6.67 -4.12
N VAL A 97 -1.40 -6.63 -2.83
CA VAL A 97 -2.19 -5.53 -2.24
C VAL A 97 -1.49 -4.18 -2.45
N SER A 98 -0.17 -4.14 -2.25
CA SER A 98 0.63 -2.93 -2.49
C SER A 98 0.57 -2.49 -3.96
N LYS A 99 0.70 -3.44 -4.90
CA LYS A 99 0.59 -3.16 -6.35
C LYS A 99 -0.81 -2.67 -6.74
N HIS A 100 -1.86 -3.27 -6.18
CA HIS A 100 -3.23 -2.82 -6.44
C HIS A 100 -3.47 -1.40 -5.93
N ILE A 101 -2.96 -1.07 -4.73
CA ILE A 101 -3.07 0.29 -4.19
C ILE A 101 -2.27 1.29 -5.04
N GLU A 102 -1.09 0.92 -5.51
CA GLU A 102 -0.31 1.78 -6.42
C GLU A 102 -1.03 1.98 -7.77
N SER A 103 -1.62 0.92 -8.32
CA SER A 103 -2.42 0.99 -9.55
C SER A 103 -3.64 1.89 -9.37
N LEU A 104 -4.38 1.72 -8.27
CA LEU A 104 -5.50 2.59 -7.91
C LEU A 104 -5.03 4.04 -7.65
N GLY A 105 -3.84 4.23 -7.10
CA GLY A 105 -3.23 5.52 -6.86
C GLY A 105 -2.83 6.28 -8.13
N LYS A 106 -2.48 5.56 -9.20
CA LYS A 106 -2.08 6.14 -10.49
C LYS A 106 -3.26 6.27 -11.47
N ALA A 107 -4.28 5.43 -11.32
CA ALA A 107 -5.40 5.41 -12.26
C ALA A 107 -6.22 6.71 -12.21
N GLN A 108 -6.46 7.30 -13.39
CA GLN A 108 -7.40 8.41 -13.64
C GLN A 108 -8.65 7.91 -14.39
#